data_AF-A0A2N6L8V9-F1
#
_entry.id   AF-A0A2N6L8V9-F1
#
_cell.length_a   1.000
_cell.length_b   1.000
_cell.length_c   1.000
_cell.angle_alpha   90.00
_cell.angle_beta   90.00
_cell.angle_gamma   90.00
#
_symmetry.space_group_name_H-M   'P 1'
#
loop_
_entity.id
_entity.type
_entity.pdbx_description
1 polymer ?
#
loop_
_entity_poly.entity_id
_entity_poly.type
_entity_poly.pdbx_seq_one_letter_code
_entity_poly.pdbx_strand_id
1 'polypeptide(L)'
;LAHLKEFAEVFSTSYAPLFTFRYSLFESLPIRDPHGFLLDESEETRVDPFHLLRYYEFAQNGNYIEVTSRATETYQLSFRLRYHGNWQEFISTQLNKLTAFKNCQIIRSTRGAIHPTPLIQALSKHLLPGVIICPRTNASVIFQLNRQGIISYPITIICNNAEKEYRFFAGLSGILTMAMKFKQLRLPDDEVFIAG
;
A
#
# COMPACT_ATOMS: atom_id res chain seq x y z
N LEU A 1 -30.54 -2.48 1.78
CA LEU A 1 -29.79 -2.13 3.01
C LEU A 1 -28.34 -2.63 2.98
N ALA A 2 -28.07 -3.92 2.72
CA ALA A 2 -26.69 -4.44 2.68
C ALA A 2 -25.78 -3.71 1.65
N HIS A 3 -26.25 -3.56 0.41
CA HIS A 3 -25.51 -2.84 -0.63
C HIS A 3 -25.20 -1.37 -0.29
N LEU A 4 -26.10 -0.69 0.42
CA LEU A 4 -25.88 0.71 0.83
C LEU A 4 -24.82 0.80 1.93
N LYS A 5 -24.80 -0.16 2.88
CA LYS A 5 -23.77 -0.24 3.91
C LYS A 5 -22.39 -0.52 3.30
N GLU A 6 -22.33 -1.48 2.39
CA GLU A 6 -21.10 -1.83 1.67
C GLU A 6 -20.58 -0.65 0.84
N PHE A 7 -21.47 0.06 0.14
CA PHE A 7 -21.12 1.29 -0.58
C PHE A 7 -20.56 2.35 0.38
N ALA A 8 -21.26 2.64 1.48
CA ALA A 8 -20.83 3.66 2.45
C ALA A 8 -19.48 3.33 3.09
N GLU A 9 -19.21 2.06 3.37
CA GLU A 9 -17.93 1.59 3.91
C GLU A 9 -16.79 1.78 2.91
N VAL A 10 -16.99 1.38 1.65
CA VAL A 10 -16.00 1.61 0.58
C VAL A 10 -15.77 3.11 0.39
N PHE A 11 -16.84 3.90 0.31
CA PHE A 11 -16.78 5.33 0.08
C PHE A 11 -16.02 6.04 1.20
N SER A 12 -16.42 5.85 2.45
CA SER A 12 -15.73 6.45 3.61
C SER A 12 -14.26 6.01 3.72
N THR A 13 -13.96 4.72 3.50
CA THR A 13 -12.59 4.21 3.54
C THR A 13 -11.73 4.80 2.41
N SER A 14 -12.32 5.04 1.23
CA SER A 14 -11.60 5.60 0.08
C SER A 14 -11.06 7.00 0.36
N TYR A 15 -11.82 7.83 1.08
CA TYR A 15 -11.41 9.18 1.46
C TYR A 15 -10.49 9.22 2.68
N ALA A 16 -10.46 8.16 3.49
CA ALA A 16 -9.71 8.13 4.75
C ALA A 16 -8.26 8.64 4.63
N PRO A 17 -7.45 8.26 3.60
CA PRO A 17 -6.08 8.74 3.47
C PRO A 17 -5.94 10.25 3.45
N LEU A 18 -6.91 10.98 2.88
CA LEU A 18 -6.88 12.44 2.73
C LEU A 18 -7.03 13.18 4.07
N PHE A 19 -7.66 12.52 5.05
CA PHE A 19 -7.95 13.09 6.36
C PHE A 19 -7.08 12.49 7.46
N THR A 20 -6.43 11.35 7.20
CA THR A 20 -5.37 10.84 8.07
C THR A 20 -4.08 11.58 7.77
N PHE A 21 -3.68 12.50 8.66
CA PHE A 21 -2.38 13.20 8.64
C PHE A 21 -1.19 12.26 8.93
N ARG A 22 -1.26 11.01 8.48
CA ARG A 22 -0.25 9.98 8.67
C ARG A 22 0.51 9.79 7.37
N TYR A 23 1.83 9.65 7.48
CA TYR A 23 2.70 9.36 6.34
C TYR A 23 2.60 7.89 5.89
N SER A 24 2.23 6.97 6.79
CA SER A 24 2.08 5.55 6.50
C SER A 24 0.61 5.10 6.40
N LEU A 25 0.40 4.07 5.58
CA LEU A 25 -0.87 3.36 5.41
C LEU A 25 -1.31 2.58 6.67
N PHE A 26 -0.34 2.21 7.51
CA PHE A 26 -0.57 1.42 8.71
C PHE A 26 -0.15 2.18 9.96
N GLU A 27 -0.72 1.77 11.09
CA GLU A 27 -0.26 2.25 12.38
C GLU A 27 1.13 1.68 12.67
N SER A 28 2.00 2.52 13.23
CA SER A 28 3.30 2.06 13.70
C SER A 28 3.11 0.97 14.75
N LEU A 29 3.84 -0.12 14.61
CA LEU A 29 3.77 -1.26 15.51
C LEU A 29 4.77 -1.07 16.65
N PRO A 30 4.39 -1.37 17.91
CA PRO A 30 5.36 -1.51 18.98
C PRO A 30 6.25 -2.72 18.69
N ILE A 31 7.56 -2.54 18.80
CA ILE A 31 8.55 -3.59 18.61
C ILE A 31 9.56 -3.58 19.76
N ARG A 32 10.19 -4.74 19.99
CA ARG A 32 11.35 -4.90 20.84
C ARG A 32 12.59 -5.21 20.01
N ASP A 33 13.71 -4.60 20.34
CA ASP A 33 15.00 -4.72 19.66
C ASP A 33 16.11 -5.02 20.68
N PRO A 34 16.11 -6.22 21.28
CA PRO A 34 17.05 -6.59 22.36
C PRO A 34 18.52 -6.64 21.89
N HIS A 35 18.74 -6.61 20.58
CA HIS A 35 20.06 -6.72 19.96
C HIS A 35 20.56 -5.40 19.35
N GLY A 36 19.79 -4.31 19.48
CA GLY A 36 20.18 -2.97 19.02
C GLY A 36 20.35 -2.87 17.50
N PHE A 37 19.51 -3.55 16.71
CA PHE A 37 19.55 -3.47 15.25
C PHE A 37 18.97 -2.16 14.71
N LEU A 38 18.03 -1.55 15.43
CA LEU A 38 17.36 -0.28 15.17
C LEU A 38 17.72 0.80 16.19
N LEU A 39 17.90 0.43 17.45
CA LEU A 39 18.05 1.35 18.58
C LEU A 39 19.40 1.18 19.28
N ASP A 40 19.99 2.30 19.69
CA ASP A 40 21.28 2.29 20.40
C ASP A 40 21.13 2.14 21.93
N GLU A 41 19.99 2.57 22.51
CA GLU A 41 19.84 2.70 23.98
C GLU A 41 18.53 2.13 24.56
N SER A 42 17.42 2.16 23.81
CA SER A 42 16.12 1.61 24.24
C SER A 42 15.90 0.26 23.60
N GLU A 43 15.33 -0.70 24.32
CA GLU A 43 14.88 -1.96 23.71
C GLU A 43 13.53 -1.81 23.00
N GLU A 44 12.74 -0.77 23.30
CA GLU A 44 11.38 -0.62 22.77
C GLU A 44 11.24 0.62 21.90
N THR A 45 10.51 0.48 20.78
CA THR A 45 10.16 1.61 19.90
C THR A 45 8.90 1.31 19.09
N ARG A 46 8.48 2.27 18.26
CA ARG A 46 7.40 2.11 17.29
C ARG A 46 7.94 2.26 15.87
N VAL A 47 7.70 1.25 15.03
CA VAL A 47 8.22 1.22 13.66
C VAL A 47 7.09 1.14 12.66
N ASP A 48 7.27 1.81 11.53
CA ASP A 48 6.41 1.66 10.38
C ASP A 48 6.41 0.20 9.87
N PRO A 49 5.24 -0.44 9.68
CA PRO A 49 5.20 -1.85 9.29
C PRO A 49 5.90 -2.16 7.97
N PHE A 50 5.93 -1.22 7.01
CA PHE A 50 6.63 -1.44 5.75
C PHE A 50 8.14 -1.32 5.92
N HIS A 51 8.61 -0.44 6.80
CA HIS A 51 10.01 -0.41 7.19
C HIS A 51 10.43 -1.75 7.81
N LEU A 52 9.64 -2.25 8.76
CA LEU A 52 9.88 -3.54 9.42
C LEU A 52 9.91 -4.69 8.40
N LEU A 53 8.90 -4.80 7.54
CA LEU A 53 8.79 -5.85 6.52
C LEU A 53 9.92 -5.80 5.47
N ARG A 54 10.56 -4.65 5.24
CA ARG A 54 11.59 -4.50 4.21
C ARG A 54 12.99 -4.81 4.71
N TYR A 55 13.30 -4.46 5.95
CA TYR A 55 14.68 -4.35 6.41
C TYR A 55 15.03 -5.27 7.58
N TYR A 56 14.07 -5.98 8.17
CA TYR A 56 14.32 -6.79 9.37
C TYR A 56 13.65 -8.16 9.32
N GLU A 57 14.28 -9.12 10.00
CA GLU A 57 13.62 -10.33 10.47
C GLU A 57 13.14 -10.14 11.89
N PHE A 58 12.01 -10.77 12.20
CA PHE A 58 11.33 -10.59 13.47
C PHE A 58 10.42 -11.78 13.76
N ALA A 59 10.12 -11.99 15.04
CA ALA A 59 9.24 -13.03 15.51
C ALA A 59 8.14 -12.45 16.40
N GLN A 60 6.98 -13.11 16.41
CA GLN A 60 5.93 -12.79 17.38
C GLN A 60 6.28 -13.49 18.70
N ASN A 61 6.56 -12.71 19.74
CA ASN A 61 6.86 -13.21 21.09
C ASN A 61 5.76 -12.75 22.06
N GLY A 62 4.72 -13.58 22.20
CA GLY A 62 3.52 -13.21 22.95
C GLY A 62 2.84 -11.97 22.35
N ASN A 63 2.79 -10.89 23.13
CA ASN A 63 2.13 -9.64 22.75
C ASN A 63 3.02 -8.67 21.96
N TYR A 64 4.29 -8.98 21.77
CA TYR A 64 5.26 -8.09 21.16
C TYR A 64 5.86 -8.70 19.89
N ILE A 65 6.28 -7.82 18.98
CA ILE A 65 7.10 -8.19 17.83
C ILE A 65 8.55 -7.93 18.21
N GLU A 66 9.37 -8.96 18.17
CA GLU A 66 10.78 -8.90 18.55
C GLU A 66 11.65 -8.98 17.29
N VAL A 67 12.57 -8.03 17.11
CA VAL A 67 13.50 -8.00 15.99
C VAL A 67 14.62 -8.98 16.27
N THR A 68 14.81 -9.94 15.36
CA THR A 68 15.77 -11.04 15.51
C THR A 68 17.05 -10.79 14.72
N SER A 69 16.96 -10.12 13.56
CA SER A 69 18.12 -9.71 12.78
C SER A 69 17.78 -8.63 11.76
N ARG A 70 18.81 -7.99 11.19
CA ARG A 70 18.66 -7.26 9.93
C ARG A 70 18.40 -8.24 8.79
N ALA A 71 17.58 -7.82 7.83
CA ALA A 71 17.41 -8.56 6.59
C ALA A 71 18.74 -8.60 5.83
N THR A 72 19.17 -9.78 5.39
CA THR A 72 20.39 -9.94 4.59
C THR A 72 20.31 -9.15 3.29
N GLU A 73 19.11 -9.06 2.71
CA GLU A 73 18.79 -8.24 1.54
C GLU A 73 17.49 -7.49 1.77
N THR A 74 17.33 -6.33 1.14
CA THR A 74 16.08 -5.57 1.22
C THR A 74 14.95 -6.35 0.54
N TYR A 75 13.93 -6.69 1.31
CA TYR A 75 12.73 -7.33 0.77
C TYR A 75 11.95 -6.37 -0.11
N GLN A 76 11.37 -6.93 -1.17
CA GLN A 76 10.45 -6.24 -2.06
C GLN A 76 9.02 -6.47 -1.55
N LEU A 77 8.30 -5.36 -1.37
CA LEU A 77 6.88 -5.38 -1.10
C LEU A 77 6.12 -5.14 -2.40
N SER A 78 5.19 -6.03 -2.69
CA SER A 78 4.24 -5.87 -3.79
C SER A 78 2.83 -6.18 -3.31
N PHE A 79 1.85 -5.87 -4.14
CA PHE A 79 0.45 -6.11 -3.85
C PHE A 79 -0.17 -7.02 -4.90
N ARG A 80 -1.22 -7.72 -4.52
CA ARG A 80 -2.02 -8.52 -5.43
C ARG A 80 -3.49 -8.26 -5.19
N LEU A 81 -4.22 -7.94 -6.25
CA LEU A 81 -5.65 -7.68 -6.20
C LEU A 81 -6.38 -8.58 -7.19
N ARG A 82 -7.36 -9.33 -6.69
CA ARG A 82 -8.34 -10.01 -7.53
C ARG A 82 -9.49 -9.06 -7.84
N TYR A 83 -9.67 -8.72 -9.11
CA TYR A 83 -10.81 -7.93 -9.59
C TYR A 83 -11.77 -8.85 -10.34
N HIS A 84 -13.02 -8.93 -9.88
CA HIS A 84 -14.03 -9.88 -10.41
C HIS A 84 -14.72 -9.41 -11.71
N GLY A 85 -14.15 -8.43 -12.42
CA GLY A 85 -14.59 -7.98 -13.73
C GLY A 85 -13.57 -8.28 -14.83
N ASN A 86 -13.78 -7.69 -16.00
CA ASN A 86 -12.81 -7.76 -17.09
C ASN A 86 -11.77 -6.63 -17.00
N TRP A 87 -10.68 -6.76 -17.76
CA TRP A 87 -9.60 -5.77 -17.76
C TRP A 87 -10.02 -4.36 -18.20
N GLN A 88 -10.93 -4.25 -19.17
CA GLN A 88 -11.37 -2.96 -19.70
C GLN A 88 -12.24 -2.21 -18.69
N GLU A 89 -13.09 -2.94 -17.98
CA GLU A 89 -13.90 -2.45 -16.86
C GLU A 89 -13.03 -1.97 -15.69
N PHE A 90 -11.96 -2.70 -15.35
CA PHE A 90 -11.00 -2.24 -14.36
C PHE A 90 -10.37 -0.90 -14.76
N ILE A 91 -9.94 -0.77 -16.01
CA ILE A 91 -9.36 0.48 -16.51
C ILE A 91 -10.36 1.64 -16.42
N SER A 92 -11.59 1.43 -16.87
CA SER A 92 -12.58 2.51 -16.89
C SER A 92 -13.04 2.90 -15.48
N THR A 93 -13.13 1.95 -14.54
CA THR A 93 -13.75 2.20 -13.22
C THR A 93 -12.76 2.40 -12.08
N GLN A 94 -11.57 1.79 -12.11
CA GLN A 94 -10.65 1.74 -10.96
C GLN A 94 -9.30 2.43 -11.22
N LEU A 95 -8.83 2.45 -12.48
CA LEU A 95 -7.53 3.03 -12.79
C LEU A 95 -7.56 4.55 -12.65
N ASN A 96 -6.48 5.12 -12.09
CA ASN A 96 -6.33 6.54 -11.78
C ASN A 96 -7.48 7.09 -10.91
N LYS A 97 -8.08 6.24 -10.07
CA LYS A 97 -9.14 6.61 -9.14
C LYS A 97 -8.67 6.36 -7.70
N LEU A 98 -8.90 7.32 -6.83
CA LEU A 98 -8.79 7.11 -5.39
C LEU A 98 -9.96 6.24 -4.95
N THR A 99 -9.66 5.04 -4.45
CA THR A 99 -10.69 4.11 -3.99
C THR A 99 -10.13 3.12 -2.96
N ALA A 100 -11.03 2.43 -2.26
CA ALA A 100 -10.73 1.38 -1.32
C ALA A 100 -10.85 0.00 -1.98
N PHE A 101 -9.70 -0.64 -2.18
CA PHE A 101 -9.60 -1.94 -2.82
C PHE A 101 -9.90 -3.07 -1.83
N LYS A 102 -10.87 -3.92 -2.16
CA LYS A 102 -11.22 -5.10 -1.37
C LYS A 102 -10.18 -6.20 -1.53
N ASN A 103 -9.84 -6.87 -0.42
CA ASN A 103 -8.99 -8.07 -0.42
C ASN A 103 -7.64 -7.87 -1.14
N CYS A 104 -7.05 -6.69 -1.03
CA CYS A 104 -5.73 -6.41 -1.57
C CYS A 104 -4.68 -7.08 -0.68
N GLN A 105 -3.95 -8.05 -1.23
CA GLN A 105 -2.95 -8.82 -0.49
C GLN A 105 -1.59 -8.15 -0.57
N ILE A 106 -0.89 -8.07 0.57
CA ILE A 106 0.51 -7.66 0.61
C ILE A 106 1.37 -8.91 0.40
N ILE A 107 2.38 -8.80 -0.44
CA ILE A 107 3.36 -9.85 -0.71
C ILE A 107 4.73 -9.31 -0.33
N ARG A 108 5.43 -10.02 0.56
CA ARG A 108 6.85 -9.81 0.85
C ARG A 108 7.63 -10.85 0.06
N SER A 109 8.66 -10.41 -0.67
CA SER A 109 9.46 -11.29 -1.51
C SER A 109 10.93 -10.90 -1.49
N THR A 110 11.80 -11.87 -1.74
CA THR A 110 13.23 -11.64 -1.99
C THR A 110 13.68 -12.48 -3.18
N ARG A 111 14.47 -11.90 -4.08
CA ARG A 111 14.96 -12.55 -5.32
C ARG A 111 13.86 -13.30 -6.11
N GLY A 112 12.63 -12.77 -6.11
CA GLY A 112 11.48 -13.34 -6.80
C GLY A 112 10.74 -14.47 -6.04
N ALA A 113 11.27 -14.93 -4.91
CA ALA A 113 10.58 -15.89 -4.05
C ALA A 113 9.71 -15.18 -3.00
N ILE A 114 8.48 -15.65 -2.79
CA ILE A 114 7.62 -15.17 -1.70
C ILE A 114 8.26 -15.57 -0.38
N HIS A 115 8.36 -14.61 0.53
CA HIS A 115 8.80 -14.82 1.90
C HIS A 115 7.58 -14.82 2.82
N PRO A 116 7.10 -15.97 3.29
CA PRO A 116 5.95 -16.04 4.18
C PRO A 116 6.24 -15.29 5.48
N THR A 117 5.41 -14.30 5.80
CA THR A 117 5.59 -13.47 6.99
C THR A 117 4.25 -13.33 7.71
N PRO A 118 4.06 -13.96 8.88
CA PRO A 118 2.78 -13.97 9.59
C PRO A 118 2.19 -12.58 9.84
N LEU A 119 3.03 -11.57 10.08
CA LEU A 119 2.60 -10.18 10.27
C LEU A 119 1.79 -9.62 9.07
N ILE A 120 2.02 -10.12 7.86
CA ILE A 120 1.24 -9.72 6.68
C ILE A 120 -0.26 -10.01 6.88
N GLN A 121 -0.59 -11.13 7.53
CA GLN A 121 -1.98 -11.47 7.81
C GLN A 121 -2.60 -10.51 8.82
N ALA A 122 -1.85 -10.11 9.85
CA ALA A 122 -2.30 -9.13 10.84
C ALA A 122 -2.45 -7.71 10.24
N LEU A 123 -1.63 -7.38 9.23
CA LEU A 123 -1.74 -6.12 8.49
C LEU A 123 -2.80 -6.17 7.37
N SER A 124 -3.40 -7.32 7.11
CA SER A 124 -4.40 -7.47 6.06
C SER A 124 -5.65 -6.67 6.44
N LYS A 125 -5.91 -5.60 5.69
CA LYS A 125 -7.16 -4.83 5.80
C LYS A 125 -8.19 -5.39 4.83
N HIS A 126 -9.45 -5.44 5.27
CA HIS A 126 -10.56 -5.78 4.37
C HIS A 126 -10.63 -4.81 3.17
N LEU A 127 -10.41 -3.51 3.46
CA LEU A 127 -10.37 -2.42 2.50
C LEU A 127 -9.05 -1.67 2.59
N LEU A 128 -8.34 -1.58 1.47
CA LEU A 128 -7.08 -0.87 1.37
C LEU A 128 -7.24 0.35 0.46
N PRO A 129 -7.25 1.57 1.01
CA PRO A 129 -7.38 2.76 0.20
C PRO A 129 -6.08 3.11 -0.52
N GLY A 130 -6.21 3.66 -1.73
CA GLY A 130 -5.10 4.19 -2.49
C GLY A 130 -5.45 4.43 -3.95
N VAL A 131 -4.42 4.59 -4.77
CA VAL A 131 -4.57 4.86 -6.21
C VAL A 131 -3.71 3.87 -6.98
N ILE A 132 -4.29 3.23 -8.00
CA ILE A 132 -3.57 2.39 -8.95
C ILE A 132 -3.37 3.18 -10.24
N ILE A 133 -2.15 3.18 -10.75
CA ILE A 133 -1.78 3.91 -11.97
C ILE A 133 -1.01 3.04 -12.95
N CYS A 134 -1.10 3.37 -14.24
CA CYS A 134 -0.30 2.73 -15.27
C CYS A 134 1.16 3.24 -15.21
N PRO A 135 2.17 2.36 -15.05
CA PRO A 135 3.57 2.79 -14.95
C PRO A 135 4.08 3.46 -16.21
N ARG A 136 3.66 2.97 -17.40
CA ARG A 136 4.17 3.46 -18.69
C ARG A 136 3.74 4.89 -18.97
N THR A 137 2.47 5.21 -18.73
CA THR A 137 1.93 6.56 -18.95
C THR A 137 2.44 7.57 -17.92
N ASN A 138 2.91 7.10 -16.76
CA ASN A 138 3.28 7.92 -15.62
C ASN A 138 4.77 7.81 -15.23
N ALA A 139 5.62 7.30 -16.13
CA ALA A 139 7.01 6.96 -15.82
C ALA A 139 7.82 8.15 -15.29
N SER A 140 7.65 9.33 -15.88
CA SER A 140 8.34 10.56 -15.45
C SER A 140 7.90 11.01 -14.06
N VAL A 141 6.60 10.96 -13.77
CA VAL A 141 6.03 11.31 -12.47
C VAL A 141 6.51 10.34 -11.40
N ILE A 142 6.45 9.03 -11.67
CA ILE A 142 6.95 7.99 -10.76
C ILE A 142 8.44 8.19 -10.47
N PHE A 143 9.25 8.48 -11.50
CA PHE A 143 10.67 8.72 -11.32
C PHE A 143 10.94 9.94 -10.40
N GLN A 144 10.22 11.04 -10.62
CA GLN A 144 10.33 12.23 -9.76
C GLN A 144 9.90 11.96 -8.31
N LEU A 145 8.80 11.23 -8.12
CA LEU A 145 8.30 10.84 -6.81
C LEU A 145 9.32 10.00 -6.04
N ASN A 146 9.90 9.01 -6.70
CA ASN A 146 10.93 8.16 -6.09
C ASN A 146 12.16 8.98 -5.67
N ARG A 147 12.57 9.99 -6.46
CA ARG A 147 13.66 10.91 -6.07
C ARG A 147 13.32 11.77 -4.85
N GLN A 148 12.04 11.99 -4.58
CA GLN A 148 11.53 12.70 -3.41
C GLN A 148 11.24 11.76 -2.23
N GLY A 149 11.60 10.48 -2.33
CA GLY A 149 11.33 9.47 -1.29
C GLY A 149 9.86 9.00 -1.23
N ILE A 150 9.02 9.41 -2.18
CA ILE A 150 7.62 8.99 -2.27
C ILE A 150 7.55 7.69 -3.07
N ILE A 151 7.39 6.58 -2.35
CA ILE A 151 7.45 5.24 -2.90
C ILE A 151 6.08 4.81 -3.44
N SER A 152 6.05 4.30 -4.67
CA SER A 152 4.97 3.42 -5.14
C SER A 152 5.38 1.96 -5.00
N TYR A 153 4.39 1.08 -4.89
CA TYR A 153 4.61 -0.36 -4.83
C TYR A 153 4.09 -1.03 -6.11
N PRO A 154 4.75 -2.09 -6.61
CA PRO A 154 4.15 -2.92 -7.66
C PRO A 154 2.83 -3.51 -7.17
N ILE A 155 1.82 -3.54 -8.04
CA ILE A 155 0.56 -4.24 -7.78
C ILE A 155 0.17 -5.07 -8.99
N THR A 156 -0.06 -6.37 -8.77
CA THR A 156 -0.57 -7.28 -9.79
C THR A 156 -2.10 -7.30 -9.72
N ILE A 157 -2.74 -6.95 -10.82
CA ILE A 157 -4.20 -6.96 -10.97
C ILE A 157 -4.59 -8.17 -11.79
N ILE A 158 -5.40 -9.04 -11.19
CA ILE A 158 -5.90 -10.25 -11.84
C ILE A 158 -7.38 -10.07 -12.11
N CYS A 159 -7.72 -9.89 -13.38
CA CYS A 159 -9.08 -9.85 -13.89
C CYS A 159 -9.53 -11.25 -14.34
N ASN A 160 -10.79 -11.40 -14.76
CA ASN A 160 -11.28 -12.67 -15.30
C ASN A 160 -10.58 -13.09 -16.61
N ASN A 161 -10.06 -12.13 -17.37
CA ASN A 161 -9.52 -12.35 -18.72
C ASN A 161 -8.06 -11.87 -18.91
N ALA A 162 -7.43 -11.30 -17.89
CA ALA A 162 -6.06 -10.80 -17.99
C ALA A 162 -5.40 -10.66 -16.62
N GLU A 163 -4.07 -10.69 -16.61
CA GLU A 163 -3.24 -10.34 -15.46
C GLU A 163 -2.24 -9.29 -15.91
N LYS A 164 -2.17 -8.16 -15.18
CA LYS A 164 -1.23 -7.06 -15.50
C LYS A 164 -0.70 -6.40 -14.24
N GLU A 165 0.54 -5.94 -14.32
CA GLU A 165 1.21 -5.18 -13.26
C GLU A 165 1.00 -3.67 -13.45
N TYR A 166 0.75 -3.00 -12.32
CA TYR A 166 0.56 -1.56 -12.19
C TYR A 166 1.38 -1.02 -11.00
N ARG A 167 1.24 0.27 -10.70
CA ARG A 167 1.83 0.89 -9.50
C ARG A 167 0.74 1.36 -8.56
N PHE A 168 0.94 1.10 -7.28
CA PHE A 168 0.01 1.44 -6.21
C PHE A 168 0.62 2.51 -5.29
N PHE A 169 -0.14 3.58 -5.07
CA PHE A 169 0.14 4.60 -4.07
C PHE A 169 -0.86 4.48 -2.92
N ALA A 170 -0.37 4.09 -1.75
CA ALA A 170 -1.19 3.91 -0.57
C ALA A 170 -1.03 5.05 0.47
N GLY A 171 0.04 5.85 0.35
CA GLY A 171 0.32 6.96 1.26
C GLY A 171 -0.23 8.29 0.74
N LEU A 172 -0.63 9.17 1.66
CA LEU A 172 -1.19 10.49 1.38
C LEU A 172 -0.30 11.31 0.43
N SER A 173 1.00 11.39 0.69
CA SER A 173 1.95 12.15 -0.13
C SER A 173 1.97 11.67 -1.59
N GLY A 174 1.85 10.36 -1.82
CA GLY A 174 1.75 9.78 -3.17
C GLY A 174 0.44 10.15 -3.85
N ILE A 175 -0.68 10.05 -3.12
CA ILE A 175 -2.01 10.39 -3.64
C ILE A 175 -2.09 11.87 -4.02
N LEU A 176 -1.69 12.78 -3.12
CA LEU A 176 -1.73 14.23 -3.38
C LEU A 176 -0.80 14.63 -4.51
N THR A 177 0.43 14.10 -4.54
CA THR A 177 1.38 14.47 -5.60
C THR A 177 0.92 13.94 -6.95
N MET A 178 0.32 12.76 -6.99
CA MET A 178 -0.34 12.27 -8.21
C MET A 178 -1.47 13.19 -8.62
N ALA A 179 -2.33 13.63 -7.70
CA ALA A 179 -3.41 14.56 -8.01
C ALA A 179 -2.91 15.90 -8.59
N MET A 180 -1.85 16.46 -8.00
CA MET A 180 -1.27 17.73 -8.45
C MET A 180 -0.57 17.63 -9.80
N LYS A 181 0.17 16.55 -10.03
CA LYS A 181 0.95 16.36 -11.28
C LYS A 181 0.12 15.75 -12.41
N PHE A 182 -0.97 15.06 -12.06
CA PHE A 182 -1.80 14.32 -12.99
C PHE A 182 -3.26 14.75 -12.83
N LYS A 183 -3.67 15.73 -13.64
CA LYS A 183 -5.02 16.35 -13.66
C LYS A 183 -6.19 15.39 -13.99
N GLN A 184 -5.96 14.08 -13.97
CA GLN A 184 -6.96 13.04 -14.25
C GLN A 184 -7.12 12.06 -13.08
N LEU A 185 -6.57 12.38 -11.89
CA LEU A 185 -6.93 11.62 -10.70
C LEU A 185 -8.42 11.85 -10.38
N ARG A 186 -9.19 10.76 -10.39
CA ARG A 186 -10.60 10.78 -10.03
C ARG A 186 -10.80 10.48 -8.55
N LEU A 187 -11.73 11.19 -7.94
CA LEU A 187 -12.26 10.89 -6.62
C LEU A 187 -13.26 9.72 -6.69
N PRO A 188 -13.64 9.12 -5.55
CA PRO A 188 -14.66 8.06 -5.50
C PRO A 188 -15.97 8.37 -6.23
N ASP A 189 -16.40 9.63 -6.25
CA ASP A 189 -17.57 10.19 -6.96
C ASP A 189 -17.31 10.53 -8.44
N ASP A 190 -16.13 10.18 -8.96
CA ASP A 190 -15.65 10.47 -10.32
C ASP A 190 -15.38 11.95 -10.63
N GLU A 191 -15.43 12.83 -9.63
CA GLU A 191 -14.95 14.20 -9.77
C GLU A 191 -13.42 14.24 -9.92
N VAL A 192 -12.91 15.27 -10.59
CA VAL A 192 -11.46 15.48 -10.70
C VAL A 192 -10.95 16.06 -9.39
N PHE A 193 -9.90 15.47 -8.82
CA PHE A 193 -9.37 15.87 -7.51
C PHE A 193 -8.95 17.35 -7.43
N ILE A 194 -8.38 17.89 -8.51
CA ILE A 194 -8.06 19.32 -8.66
C ILE A 194 -8.71 19.79 -9.96
N ALA A 195 -9.75 20.60 -9.84
CA ALA A 195 -10.24 21.39 -10.95
C ALA A 195 -9.16 22.42 -11.32
N GLY A 196 -8.69 22.36 -12.56
CA GLY A 196 -7.67 23.26 -13.10
C GLY A 196 -8.22 24.62 -13.50
#